data_AF-A0ABD7AKG1-F1
#
_entry.id   AF-A0ABD7AKG1-F1
#
_cell.length_a   1.000
_cell.length_b   1.000
_cell.length_c   1.000
_cell.angle_alpha   90.00
_cell.angle_beta   90.00
_cell.angle_gamma   90.00
#
_symmetry.space_group_name_H-M   'P 1'
#
loop_
_entity.id
_entity.type
_entity.pdbx_description
1 polymer ?
#
loop_
_entity_poly.entity_id
_entity_poly.type
_entity_poly.pdbx_seq_one_letter_code
_entity_poly.pdbx_strand_id
1 'polypeptide(L)'
;MIIEEHHYGENVSKIKLDGVTPFANSYNFDVGLYLQNKKLKKELKKIDPNIKQYMNIVFQYRQGDWNIGDILKWEYEGLVFDVVLFGSHMISQKGKQFYQYCVGIKE
;
A
#
# COMPACT_ATOMS: atom_id res chain seq x y z
N MET A 1 5.04 15.67 -3.86
CA MET A 1 5.79 14.42 -3.58
C MET A 1 6.18 13.86 -4.93
N ILE A 2 7.47 13.89 -5.26
CA ILE A 2 7.99 13.41 -6.54
C ILE A 2 7.95 11.89 -6.49
N ILE A 3 7.20 11.26 -7.39
CA ILE A 3 6.94 9.81 -7.47
C ILE A 3 8.22 9.03 -7.89
N GLU A 4 9.37 9.69 -8.03
CA GLU A 4 10.61 9.06 -8.51
C GLU A 4 11.62 8.73 -7.39
N GLU A 5 11.47 9.28 -6.17
CA GLU A 5 12.49 9.10 -5.11
C GLU A 5 12.15 8.02 -4.06
N HIS A 6 10.93 7.49 -4.03
CA HIS A 6 10.48 6.56 -2.97
C HIS A 6 9.73 5.33 -3.48
N HIS A 7 10.18 4.74 -4.58
CA HIS A 7 9.55 3.58 -5.20
C HIS A 7 10.57 2.51 -5.56
N TYR A 8 10.15 1.25 -5.60
CA TYR A 8 11.06 0.13 -5.88
C TYR A 8 11.50 0.03 -7.35
N GLY A 9 10.95 0.86 -8.25
CA GLY A 9 11.37 0.95 -9.66
C GLY A 9 11.36 -0.42 -10.36
N GLU A 10 12.52 -0.87 -10.83
CA GLU A 10 12.69 -2.15 -11.52
C GLU A 10 12.40 -3.37 -10.63
N ASN A 11 12.51 -3.23 -9.30
CA ASN A 11 12.25 -4.32 -8.35
C ASN A 11 10.77 -4.58 -8.09
N VAL A 12 9.86 -3.76 -8.63
CA VAL A 12 8.40 -3.97 -8.52
C VAL A 12 7.98 -5.35 -9.03
N SER A 13 8.66 -5.86 -10.06
CA SER A 13 8.43 -7.20 -10.62
C SER A 13 8.64 -8.35 -9.62
N LYS A 14 9.39 -8.10 -8.54
CA LYS A 14 9.69 -9.06 -7.48
C LYS A 14 8.73 -8.96 -6.29
N ILE A 15 7.79 -8.03 -6.35
CA ILE A 15 6.80 -7.78 -5.30
C ILE A 15 5.47 -8.40 -5.69
N LYS A 16 4.78 -8.97 -4.71
CA LYS A 16 3.36 -9.33 -4.85
C LYS A 16 2.58 -8.87 -3.63
N LEU A 17 1.36 -8.42 -3.88
CA LEU A 17 0.35 -8.27 -2.83
C LEU A 17 -0.74 -9.31 -3.13
N ASP A 18 -0.88 -10.27 -2.25
CA ASP A 18 -1.80 -11.40 -2.34
C ASP A 18 -1.69 -12.13 -3.69
N GLY A 19 -0.44 -12.39 -4.11
CA GLY A 19 -0.13 -13.04 -5.38
C GLY A 19 -0.17 -12.14 -6.61
N VAL A 20 -0.62 -10.88 -6.49
CA VAL A 20 -0.74 -9.95 -7.62
C VAL A 20 0.45 -8.99 -7.66
N THR A 21 1.13 -8.92 -8.81
CA THR A 21 2.23 -7.97 -9.03
C THR A 21 1.71 -6.54 -9.19
N PRO A 22 2.18 -5.58 -8.38
CA PRO A 22 1.75 -4.19 -8.51
C PRO A 22 2.37 -3.51 -9.74
N PHE A 23 1.78 -2.39 -10.14
CA PHE A 23 2.37 -1.49 -11.13
C PHE A 23 3.50 -0.66 -10.54
N ALA A 24 3.31 -0.22 -9.29
CA ALA A 24 4.32 0.48 -8.51
C ALA A 24 4.00 0.33 -7.02
N ASN A 25 4.99 0.52 -6.16
CA ASN A 25 4.77 0.60 -4.72
C ASN A 25 5.76 1.59 -4.11
N SER A 26 5.40 2.14 -2.96
CA SER A 26 6.32 2.97 -2.18
C SER A 26 7.20 2.14 -1.26
N TYR A 27 8.26 2.75 -0.74
CA TYR A 27 8.89 2.29 0.50
C TYR A 27 7.92 2.33 1.69
N ASN A 28 8.36 1.75 2.79
CA ASN A 28 7.68 1.83 4.08
C ASN A 28 7.86 3.22 4.67
N PHE A 29 6.78 3.83 5.10
CA PHE A 29 6.78 5.13 5.74
C PHE A 29 6.21 5.04 7.16
N ASP A 30 6.76 5.84 8.06
CA ASP A 30 6.19 6.02 9.40
C ASP A 30 4.81 6.69 9.34
N VAL A 31 3.83 6.09 10.02
CA VAL A 31 2.43 6.56 10.09
C VAL A 31 2.32 7.88 10.86
N GLY A 32 3.15 8.08 11.88
CA GLY A 32 3.20 9.30 12.68
C GLY A 32 3.59 10.52 11.84
N LEU A 33 4.64 10.36 11.04
CA LEU A 33 5.32 11.41 10.28
C LEU A 33 4.75 11.64 8.88
N TYR A 34 4.39 10.57 8.15
CA TYR A 34 4.08 10.69 6.72
C TYR A 34 2.58 10.51 6.38
N LEU A 35 1.79 9.83 7.21
CA LEU A 35 0.35 9.66 6.97
C LEU A 35 -0.45 10.91 7.41
N GLN A 36 -0.52 11.91 6.54
CA GLN A 36 -1.20 13.19 6.80
C GLN A 36 -2.72 13.14 6.67
N ASN A 37 -3.26 12.17 5.92
CA ASN A 37 -4.71 12.03 5.75
C ASN A 37 -5.38 11.56 7.06
N LYS A 38 -6.08 12.48 7.73
CA LYS A 38 -6.75 12.21 9.02
C LYS A 38 -7.78 11.08 8.95
N LYS A 39 -8.50 10.91 7.83
CA LYS A 39 -9.49 9.83 7.68
C LYS A 39 -8.80 8.48 7.64
N LEU A 40 -7.78 8.34 6.79
CA LEU A 40 -6.99 7.11 6.70
C LEU A 40 -6.25 6.79 8.00
N LYS A 41 -5.70 7.80 8.67
CA LYS A 41 -5.05 7.63 9.98
C LYS A 41 -6.01 7.15 11.07
N LYS A 42 -7.27 7.62 11.05
CA LYS A 42 -8.33 7.13 11.95
C LYS A 42 -8.73 5.70 11.61
N GLU A 43 -8.85 5.38 10.32
CA GLU A 43 -9.21 4.03 9.87
C GLU A 43 -8.16 3.01 10.28
N LEU A 44 -6.89 3.28 10.00
CA LEU A 44 -5.78 2.42 10.42
C LEU A 44 -5.76 2.21 11.94
N LYS A 45 -5.94 3.26 12.73
CA LYS A 45 -6.00 3.16 14.20
C LYS A 45 -7.18 2.34 14.72
N LYS A 46 -8.32 2.32 14.02
CA LYS A 46 -9.48 1.49 14.38
C LYS A 46 -9.20 0.02 14.10
N ILE A 47 -8.53 -0.26 12.99
CA ILE A 47 -8.15 -1.62 12.57
C ILE A 47 -7.08 -2.15 13.52
N ASP A 48 -5.99 -1.41 13.70
CA ASP A 48 -4.89 -1.76 14.59
C ASP A 48 -4.10 -0.51 15.03
N PRO A 49 -4.15 -0.11 16.32
CA PRO A 49 -3.42 1.05 16.83
C PRO A 49 -1.90 0.84 16.95
N ASN A 50 -1.42 -0.41 16.84
CA ASN A 50 -0.01 -0.75 17.00
C ASN A 50 0.78 -0.55 15.70
N ILE A 51 0.13 -0.53 14.55
CA ILE A 51 0.80 -0.34 13.25
C ILE A 51 1.51 1.02 13.20
N LYS A 52 2.82 0.99 13.01
CA LYS A 52 3.69 2.18 12.92
C LYS A 52 4.12 2.51 11.52
N GLN A 53 4.09 1.55 10.60
CA GLN A 53 4.54 1.71 9.23
C GLN A 53 3.42 1.41 8.23
N TYR A 54 3.44 2.10 7.11
CA TYR A 54 2.52 1.85 6.00
C TYR A 54 3.23 1.99 4.66
N MET A 55 2.63 1.41 3.62
CA MET A 55 3.06 1.58 2.24
C MET A 55 1.86 1.80 1.32
N ASN A 56 2.12 2.46 0.19
CA ASN A 56 1.15 2.62 -0.89
C ASN A 56 1.51 1.68 -2.03
N ILE A 57 0.52 0.96 -2.53
CA ILE A 57 0.68 -0.02 -3.60
C ILE A 57 -0.31 0.34 -4.71
N VAL A 58 0.18 0.43 -5.95
CA VAL A 58 -0.57 0.95 -7.09
C VAL A 58 -0.75 -0.15 -8.12
N PHE A 59 -1.97 -0.27 -8.66
CA PHE A 59 -2.32 -1.19 -9.74
C PHE A 59 -2.97 -0.44 -10.90
N GLN A 60 -2.81 -0.97 -12.11
CA GLN A 60 -3.53 -0.47 -13.29
C GLN A 60 -5.02 -0.85 -13.27
N TYR A 61 -5.36 -1.96 -12.61
CA TYR A 61 -6.71 -2.48 -12.51
C TYR A 61 -7.14 -2.56 -11.04
N ARG A 62 -8.44 -2.41 -10.81
CA ARG A 62 -9.03 -2.56 -9.50
C ARG A 62 -8.95 -4.03 -9.06
N GLN A 63 -8.48 -4.25 -7.85
CA GLN A 63 -8.61 -5.51 -7.13
C GLN A 63 -9.97 -5.49 -6.44
N GLY A 64 -10.91 -6.29 -6.96
CA GLY A 64 -12.33 -6.23 -6.62
C GLY A 64 -12.68 -6.85 -5.27
N ASP A 65 -11.90 -7.85 -4.86
CA ASP A 65 -12.20 -8.68 -3.69
C ASP A 65 -11.55 -8.17 -2.39
N TRP A 66 -10.77 -7.09 -2.47
CA TRP A 66 -10.08 -6.51 -1.30
C TRP A 66 -10.91 -5.41 -0.64
N ASN A 67 -11.07 -5.53 0.67
CA ASN A 67 -11.84 -4.64 1.53
C ASN A 67 -10.99 -4.03 2.64
N ILE A 68 -11.44 -2.89 3.15
CA ILE A 68 -10.82 -2.25 4.32
C ILE A 68 -10.92 -3.19 5.52
N GLY A 69 -9.78 -3.48 6.15
CA GLY A 69 -9.63 -4.43 7.25
C GLY A 69 -9.05 -5.78 6.83
N ASP A 70 -9.01 -6.10 5.54
CA ASP A 70 -8.47 -7.38 5.06
C ASP A 70 -6.99 -7.50 5.37
N ILE A 71 -6.58 -8.69 5.80
CA ILE A 71 -5.17 -9.07 5.94
C ILE A 71 -4.72 -9.70 4.61
N LEU A 72 -3.76 -9.05 3.96
CA LEU A 72 -3.19 -9.48 2.69
C LEU A 72 -1.74 -9.94 2.90
N LYS A 73 -1.27 -10.84 2.03
CA LYS A 73 0.13 -11.28 2.03
C LYS A 73 0.97 -10.34 1.18
N TRP A 74 1.93 -9.66 1.78
CA TRP A 74 2.97 -8.97 1.02
C TRP A 74 4.16 -9.92 0.82
N GLU A 75 4.67 -9.99 -0.40
CA GLU A 75 5.82 -10.82 -0.77
C GLU A 75 6.88 -9.97 -1.48
N TYR A 76 8.14 -10.14 -1.10
CA TYR A 76 9.31 -9.62 -1.83
C TYR A 76 10.46 -10.62 -1.76
N GLU A 77 10.95 -11.05 -2.93
CA GLU A 77 12.05 -12.02 -3.04
C GLU A 77 11.83 -13.29 -2.18
N GLY A 78 10.59 -13.76 -2.05
CA GLY A 78 10.21 -14.94 -1.27
C GLY A 78 10.03 -14.69 0.23
N LEU A 79 10.32 -13.50 0.75
CA LEU A 79 9.95 -13.10 2.10
C LEU A 79 8.49 -12.67 2.13
N VAL A 80 7.71 -13.26 3.03
CA VAL A 80 6.26 -13.01 3.14
C VAL A 80 5.93 -12.48 4.53
N PHE A 81 5.14 -11.41 4.58
CA PHE A 81 4.57 -10.90 5.83
C PHE A 81 3.14 -10.37 5.64
N ASP A 82 2.46 -10.15 6.75
CA ASP A 82 1.07 -9.69 6.76
C ASP A 82 0.99 -8.17 6.70
N VAL A 83 0.10 -7.68 5.85
CA VAL A 83 -0.29 -6.28 5.79
C VAL A 83 -1.79 -6.14 5.90
N VAL A 84 -2.27 -5.03 6.45
CA VAL A 84 -3.71 -4.77 6.55
C VAL A 84 -4.12 -3.62 5.63
N LEU A 85 -5.14 -3.84 4.83
CA LEU A 85 -5.69 -2.80 3.95
C LEU A 85 -6.47 -1.78 4.77
N PHE A 86 -6.07 -0.51 4.76
CA PHE A 86 -6.76 0.56 5.51
C PHE A 86 -7.22 1.73 4.63
N GLY A 87 -6.94 1.68 3.32
CA GLY A 87 -7.41 2.69 2.38
C GLY A 87 -7.31 2.24 0.94
N SER A 88 -8.26 2.68 0.11
CA SER A 88 -8.20 2.51 -1.34
C SER A 88 -8.73 3.77 -2.02
N HIS A 89 -8.05 4.27 -3.04
CA HIS A 89 -8.54 5.39 -3.84
C HIS A 89 -7.96 5.38 -5.25
N MET A 90 -8.66 6.03 -6.17
CA MET A 90 -8.17 6.25 -7.53
C MET A 90 -7.27 7.47 -7.56
N ILE A 91 -6.14 7.36 -8.26
CA ILE A 91 -5.22 8.47 -8.53
C ILE A 91 -5.07 8.66 -10.04
N SER A 92 -4.89 9.92 -10.45
CA SER A 92 -4.65 10.28 -11.85
C SER A 92 -3.23 10.78 -12.02
N GLN A 93 -2.45 10.14 -12.90
CA GLN A 93 -1.09 10.56 -13.22
C GLN A 93 -0.90 10.61 -14.73
N LYS A 94 -0.53 11.79 -15.26
CA LYS A 94 -0.32 12.03 -16.70
C LYS A 94 -1.47 11.52 -17.59
N GLY A 95 -2.72 11.75 -17.16
CA GLY A 95 -3.93 11.33 -17.88
C GLY A 95 -4.30 9.86 -17.76
N LYS A 96 -3.52 9.04 -17.04
CA LYS A 96 -3.85 7.64 -16.72
C LYS A 96 -4.40 7.52 -15.32
N GLN A 97 -5.38 6.62 -15.14
CA GLN A 97 -5.96 6.30 -13.83
C GLN A 97 -5.30 5.04 -13.25
N PHE A 98 -5.07 5.07 -11.96
CA PHE A 98 -4.53 3.94 -11.20
C PHE A 98 -5.30 3.75 -9.89
N TYR A 99 -5.26 2.54 -9.37
CA TYR A 99 -5.86 2.17 -8.10
C TYR A 99 -4.76 2.08 -7.05
N GLN A 100 -4.77 2.99 -6.09
CA GLN A 100 -3.84 3.00 -4.97
C GLN A 100 -4.49 2.36 -3.74
N TYR A 101 -3.77 1.42 -3.14
CA TYR A 101 -4.11 0.73 -1.91
C TYR A 101 -3.09 1.14 -0.83
N CYS A 102 -3.59 1.53 0.33
CA CYS A 102 -2.78 1.87 1.50
C CYS A 102 -2.82 0.68 2.46
N VAL A 103 -1.66 0.06 2.71
CA VAL A 103 -1.56 -1.09 3.59
C VAL A 103 -0.63 -0.81 4.77
N GLY A 104 -1.05 -1.21 5.97
CA GLY A 104 -0.30 -1.10 7.21
C GLY A 104 0.48 -2.37 7.46
N ILE A 105 1.72 -2.26 7.92
CA ILE A 105 2.60 -3.42 8.12
C ILE A 105 2.35 -4.00 9.50
N LYS A 106 2.06 -5.31 9.55
CA LYS A 106 1.92 -6.05 10.81
C LYS A 106 3.30 -6.62 11.17
N GLU A 107 3.95 -6.01 12.16
CA GLU A 107 5.17 -6.51 12.80
C GLU A 107 4.85 -7.67 13.75
#